data_AF-A0A535MGQ1-F1
#
_entry.id   AF-A0A535MGQ1-F1
#
_cell.length_a   1.000
_cell.length_b   1.000
_cell.length_c   1.000
_cell.angle_alpha   90.00
_cell.angle_beta   90.00
_cell.angle_gamma   90.00
#
_symmetry.space_group_name_H-M   'P 1'
#
loop_
_entity.id
_entity.type
_entity.pdbx_description
1 polymer ?
#
loop_
_entity_poly.entity_id
_entity_poly.type
_entity_poly.pdbx_seq_one_letter_code
_entity_poly.pdbx_strand_id
1 'polypeptide(L)'
;MTLNDCLSLYPVQALNRQPLSTGWRIAFATLGEGEDRGFSRVDFDDDGWAPAEVPRLHAATAGHETVWYRVRFPRPRHRQRTLLRFE
;
A
#
# COMPACT_ATOMS: atom_id res chain seq x y z
N MET A 1 13.29 -8.96 22.07
CA MET A 1 12.72 -8.80 20.72
C MET A 1 11.29 -9.26 20.77
N THR A 2 10.33 -8.32 20.73
CA THR A 2 8.92 -8.64 20.55
C THR A 2 8.74 -9.29 19.18
N LEU A 3 8.38 -10.58 19.17
CA LEU A 3 7.99 -11.29 17.96
C LEU A 3 6.83 -10.52 17.32
N ASN A 4 6.90 -10.26 16.02
CA ASN A 4 5.81 -9.62 15.29
C ASN A 4 4.59 -10.56 15.30
N ASP A 5 3.54 -10.22 16.04
CA ASP A 5 2.28 -11.00 16.18
C ASP A 5 1.61 -11.32 14.83
N CYS A 6 2.07 -10.69 13.74
CA CYS A 6 1.58 -10.88 12.38
C CYS A 6 2.19 -12.09 11.64
N LEU A 7 3.26 -12.71 12.15
CA LEU A 7 3.98 -13.78 11.44
C LEU A 7 3.26 -15.14 11.50
N SER A 8 2.43 -15.37 12.51
CA SER A 8 1.83 -16.69 12.78
C SER A 8 0.32 -16.77 12.52
N LEU A 9 -0.20 -16.02 11.55
CA LEU A 9 -1.56 -16.23 11.06
C LEU A 9 -1.60 -17.43 10.10
N TYR A 10 -1.45 -18.64 10.65
CA TYR A 10 -1.81 -19.91 10.01
C TYR A 10 -2.72 -20.72 10.96
N PRO A 11 -3.70 -21.47 10.43
CA PRO A 11 -3.91 -21.78 9.02
C PRO A 11 -4.92 -20.85 8.36
N VAL A 12 -5.01 -20.99 7.04
CA VAL A 12 -6.03 -20.54 6.10
C VAL A 12 -7.45 -20.90 6.63
N GLN A 13 -7.87 -20.29 7.72
CA GLN A 13 -9.26 -20.26 8.12
C GLN A 13 -9.89 -19.18 7.25
N ALA A 14 -10.98 -19.54 6.59
CA ALA A 14 -11.82 -18.79 5.67
C ALA A 14 -12.33 -17.45 6.22
N LEU A 15 -11.42 -16.56 6.61
CA LEU A 15 -11.67 -15.15 6.88
C LEU A 15 -11.89 -14.48 5.54
N ASN A 16 -12.87 -13.57 5.48
CA ASN A 16 -13.20 -12.76 4.31
C ASN A 16 -11.97 -11.92 3.88
N ARG A 17 -11.03 -12.52 3.16
CA ARG A 17 -9.86 -11.86 2.59
C ARG A 17 -10.28 -11.23 1.28
N GLN A 18 -10.11 -9.93 1.17
CA GLN A 18 -10.22 -9.23 -0.08
C GLN A 18 -8.80 -8.91 -0.57
N PRO A 19 -8.31 -9.53 -1.66
CA PRO A 19 -7.06 -9.12 -2.27
C PRO A 19 -7.20 -7.69 -2.81
N LEU A 20 -6.25 -6.83 -2.44
CA LEU A 20 -6.12 -5.49 -2.99
C LEU A 20 -5.07 -5.52 -4.10
N SER A 21 -5.35 -6.18 -5.23
CA SER A 21 -4.43 -6.27 -6.38
C SER A 21 -4.72 -5.29 -7.50
N THR A 22 -5.81 -4.51 -7.39
CA THR A 22 -6.29 -3.61 -8.45
C THR A 22 -6.49 -2.20 -7.92
N GLY A 23 -6.45 -1.21 -8.82
CA GLY A 23 -6.71 0.20 -8.49
C GLY A 23 -5.54 0.92 -7.81
N TRP A 24 -4.35 0.33 -7.82
CA TRP A 24 -3.14 0.99 -7.32
C TRP A 24 -2.66 2.05 -8.29
N ARG A 25 -2.19 3.17 -7.73
CA ARG A 25 -1.44 4.21 -8.40
C ARG A 25 -0.06 4.34 -7.78
N ILE A 26 0.91 4.77 -8.59
CA ILE A 26 2.33 4.88 -8.22
C ILE A 26 2.88 6.24 -8.63
N ALA A 27 3.71 6.80 -7.76
CA ALA A 27 4.60 7.92 -8.07
C ALA A 27 6.03 7.59 -7.62
N PHE A 28 6.98 7.88 -8.49
CA PHE A 28 8.40 7.91 -8.14
C PHE A 28 8.75 9.31 -7.68
N ALA A 29 9.61 9.40 -6.67
CA ALA A 29 10.07 10.67 -6.15
C ALA A 29 11.48 10.54 -5.60
N THR A 30 12.17 11.67 -5.49
CA THR A 30 13.41 11.74 -4.73
C THR A 30 13.17 11.56 -3.24
N LEU A 31 14.22 11.24 -2.47
CA LEU A 31 14.10 11.06 -1.03
C LEU A 31 13.57 12.32 -0.34
N GLY A 32 12.45 12.20 0.37
CA GLY A 32 11.79 13.31 1.10
C GLY A 32 10.74 14.08 0.29
N GLU A 33 10.86 14.11 -1.04
CA GLU A 33 9.98 14.91 -1.91
C GLU A 33 8.50 14.52 -1.77
N GLY A 34 8.20 13.22 -1.62
CA GLY A 34 6.82 12.78 -1.44
C GLY A 34 6.17 13.31 -0.15
N GLU A 35 6.94 13.45 0.93
CA GLU A 35 6.43 14.06 2.18
C GLU A 35 6.22 15.56 2.01
N ASP A 36 7.20 16.26 1.40
CA ASP A 36 7.11 17.70 1.14
C ASP A 36 5.89 18.05 0.26
N ARG A 37 5.59 17.18 -0.72
CA ARG A 37 4.42 17.30 -1.59
C ARG A 37 3.13 16.79 -0.94
N GLY A 38 3.20 16.19 0.25
CA GLY A 38 2.05 15.72 1.01
C GLY A 38 1.38 14.48 0.43
N PHE A 39 2.14 13.57 -0.19
CA PHE A 39 1.62 12.34 -0.80
C PHE A 39 0.88 11.42 0.20
N SER A 40 1.15 11.57 1.50
CA SER A 40 0.46 10.86 2.59
C SER A 40 -0.91 11.44 2.96
N ARG A 41 -1.23 12.68 2.55
CA ARG A 41 -2.48 13.35 2.91
C ARG A 41 -3.69 12.68 2.26
N VAL A 42 -4.76 12.46 3.03
CA VAL A 42 -5.95 11.74 2.56
C VAL A 42 -6.64 12.45 1.38
N ASP A 43 -6.58 13.77 1.35
CA ASP A 43 -7.17 14.66 0.34
C ASP A 43 -6.23 15.00 -0.83
N PHE A 44 -5.01 14.45 -0.85
CA PHE A 44 -4.08 14.67 -1.96
C PHE A 44 -4.65 14.17 -3.29
N ASP A 45 -4.52 14.99 -4.33
CA ASP A 45 -4.91 14.65 -5.70
C ASP A 45 -3.84 13.78 -6.37
N ASP A 46 -4.17 12.52 -6.57
CA ASP A 46 -3.32 11.49 -7.18
C ASP A 46 -3.74 11.14 -8.61
N ASP A 47 -4.55 11.95 -9.28
CA ASP A 47 -4.97 11.67 -10.67
C ASP A 47 -3.80 11.75 -11.66
N GLY A 48 -2.73 12.49 -11.32
CA GLY A 48 -1.48 12.51 -12.08
C GLY A 48 -0.57 11.30 -11.87
N TRP A 49 -0.90 10.37 -10.96
CA TRP A 49 -0.07 9.20 -10.70
C TRP A 49 -0.31 8.09 -11.73
N ALA A 50 0.75 7.36 -12.07
CA ALA A 50 0.64 6.27 -13.03
C ALA A 50 -0.12 5.07 -12.42
N PRO A 51 -0.81 4.24 -13.21
CA PRO A 51 -1.33 2.97 -12.72
C PRO A 51 -0.20 2.02 -12.32
N ALA A 52 -0.41 1.25 -11.26
CA ALA A 52 0.58 0.31 -10.73
C ALA A 52 0.06 -1.13 -10.73
N GLU A 53 0.93 -2.06 -11.14
CA GLU A 53 0.74 -3.49 -10.90
C GLU A 53 1.35 -3.82 -9.54
N VAL A 54 0.57 -4.47 -8.67
CA VAL A 54 1.03 -4.87 -7.34
C VAL A 54 0.69 -6.36 -7.13
N PRO A 55 1.70 -7.22 -6.86
CA PRO A 55 3.10 -6.90 -6.58
C PRO A 55 3.95 -6.70 -7.84
N ARG A 56 4.89 -5.74 -7.81
CA ARG A 56 5.92 -5.56 -8.84
C ARG A 56 7.21 -5.02 -8.22
N LEU A 57 8.36 -5.53 -8.70
CA LEU A 57 9.67 -5.01 -8.32
C LEU A 57 10.05 -3.83 -9.23
N HIS A 58 10.56 -2.76 -8.61
CA HIS A 58 11.06 -1.57 -9.28
C HIS A 58 12.54 -1.39 -8.99
N ALA A 59 13.31 -0.99 -10.00
CA ALA A 59 14.71 -0.63 -9.81
C ALA A 59 14.82 0.76 -9.16
N ALA A 60 15.73 0.92 -8.20
CA ALA A 60 16.09 2.22 -7.68
C ALA A 60 17.07 2.90 -8.66
N THR A 61 16.74 4.10 -9.11
CA THR A 61 17.58 4.92 -9.99
C THR A 61 17.71 6.32 -9.42
N ALA A 62 18.75 7.07 -9.83
CA ALA A 62 18.85 8.49 -9.49
C ALA A 62 17.58 9.23 -9.96
N GLY A 63 16.98 10.03 -9.09
CA GLY A 63 15.69 10.69 -9.29
C GLY A 63 14.46 9.85 -8.89
N HIS A 64 14.61 8.54 -8.70
CA HIS A 64 13.55 7.59 -8.32
C HIS A 64 13.98 6.75 -7.11
N GLU A 65 14.48 7.42 -6.07
CA GLU A 65 14.97 6.78 -4.85
C GLU A 65 13.84 6.29 -3.94
N THR A 66 12.65 6.89 -4.06
CA THR A 66 11.46 6.48 -3.30
C THR A 66 10.29 6.18 -4.22
N VAL A 67 9.45 5.24 -3.76
CA VAL A 67 8.23 4.84 -4.45
C VAL A 67 7.07 5.03 -3.50
N TRP A 68 6.05 5.73 -3.99
CA TRP A 68 4.81 5.95 -3.28
C TRP A 68 3.69 5.19 -3.97
N TYR A 69 2.89 4.49 -3.17
CA TYR A 69 1.74 3.74 -3.62
C TYR A 69 0.47 4.29 -2.99
N ARG A 70 -0.61 4.34 -3.77
CA ARG A 70 -1.93 4.72 -3.29
C ARG A 70 -2.98 3.80 -3.86
N VAL A 71 -3.90 3.34 -3.01
CA VAL A 71 -5.07 2.56 -3.40
C VAL A 71 -6.25 3.01 -2.56
N ARG A 72 -7.43 3.10 -3.19
CA ARG A 72 -8.70 3.34 -2.50
C ARG A 72 -9.53 2.07 -2.61
N PHE A 73 -10.00 1.57 -1.48
CA PHE A 73 -10.82 0.37 -1.43
C PHE A 73 -12.03 0.58 -0.51
N PRO A 74 -13.15 -0.11 -0.75
CA PRO A 74 -14.31 0.00 0.11
C PRO A 74 -13.99 -0.38 1.55
N ARG A 75 -14.48 0.40 2.51
CA ARG A 75 -14.37 0.05 3.93
C ARG A 75 -15.09 -1.28 4.20
N PRO A 76 -14.42 -2.30 4.77
CA PRO A 76 -15.08 -3.55 5.15
C PRO A 76 -16.24 -3.30 6.13
N ARG A 77 -17.41 -3.86 5.84
CA ARG A 77 -18.64 -3.70 6.65
C ARG A 77 -18.89 -4.95 7.51
N HIS A 78 -17.99 -5.24 8.45
CA HIS A 78 -18.18 -6.30 9.44
C HIS A 78 -17.84 -5.84 10.85
N ARG A 79 -18.38 -6.53 11.86
CA ARG A 79 -18.16 -6.20 13.28
C ARG A 79 -16.83 -6.71 13.86
N GLN A 80 -16.09 -7.50 13.08
CA GLN A 80 -14.81 -8.08 13.49
C GLN A 80 -13.64 -7.11 13.24
N ARG A 81 -12.50 -7.38 13.90
CA ARG A 81 -11.23 -6.69 13.66
C ARG A 81 -10.86 -6.76 12.18
N THR A 82 -10.55 -5.61 11.59
CA THR A 82 -10.03 -5.50 10.22
C THR A 82 -8.52 -5.39 10.25
N LEU A 83 -7.83 -6.10 9.37
CA LEU A 83 -6.38 -6.07 9.23
C LEU A 83 -6.02 -5.78 7.76
N LEU A 84 -5.03 -4.91 7.56
CA LEU A 84 -4.33 -4.77 6.28
C LEU A 84 -3.00 -5.52 6.40
N ARG A 85 -2.71 -6.40 5.45
CA ARG A 85 -1.49 -7.22 5.43
C ARG A 85 -0.73 -6.98 4.14
N PHE A 86 0.57 -6.77 4.29
CA PHE A 86 1.55 -6.82 3.21
C PHE A 86 2.30 -8.15 3.36
N GLU A 87 2.44 -8.90 2.26
CA GLU A 87 3.18 -10.16 2.22
C GLU A 87 4.67 -9.93 2.00
#